data_AF-A0A1B8EN86-F1
#
_entry.id   AF-A0A1B8EN86-F1
#
_cell.length_a   1.000
_cell.length_b   1.000
_cell.length_c   1.000
_cell.angle_alpha   90.00
_cell.angle_beta   90.00
_cell.angle_gamma   90.00
#
_symmetry.space_group_name_H-M   'P 1'
#
loop_
_entity.id
_entity.type
_entity.pdbx_description
1 polymer ?
#
loop_
_entity_poly.entity_id
_entity_poly.type
_entity_poly.pdbx_seq_one_letter_code
_entity_poly.pdbx_strand_id
1 'polypeptide(L)'
;MPDFRYLIDNAKRGIWGSKEPNTATESKTLAVDSLFTKVDPAVDGDDCNHDCASCDIKYPRKFSIDESDEIYGNIKAWSTHVLVATGKTDWVRDVGDEKGSIMEAFDKTSVKPSNGKLKLSASNIPTPTHHNDYAEPTTVLILPAFTIVENVTPSSVPDLITSFINLSPTTTSSLIPSSVPTSLPDPLPTASELVSRPCPHKALILLCSQRTRDARCGQSAPLLRKELERHLRPLGLFRDLDDERPGGVGIYFISHVGGHKYSANMMVYRKENPWGLDDVERATANGDFHVPATPAGAEIIEDSAAQCIWLARVFPNDCENIVKYTILQGKVVKPERQLRGGFDRTRGVFSW
;
A
#
# COMPACT_ATOMS: atom_id res chain seq x y z
N MET A 1 -7.59 -51.57 47.41
CA MET A 1 -7.38 -52.80 46.61
C MET A 1 -8.28 -52.70 45.38
N PRO A 2 -7.76 -52.98 44.18
CA PRO A 2 -7.34 -51.97 43.19
C PRO A 2 -8.23 -51.98 41.93
N ASP A 3 -8.47 -50.83 41.27
CA ASP A 3 -7.66 -50.23 40.19
C ASP A 3 -7.39 -51.20 39.01
N PHE A 4 -8.23 -51.12 37.97
CA PHE A 4 -8.09 -51.89 36.73
C PHE A 4 -7.48 -50.99 35.65
N ARG A 5 -6.15 -50.85 35.73
CA ARG A 5 -5.30 -50.50 34.59
C ARG A 5 -4.98 -51.77 33.79
N TYR A 6 -4.87 -51.57 32.49
CA TYR A 6 -4.09 -52.39 31.54
C TYR A 6 -4.67 -53.73 31.07
N LEU A 7 -5.02 -53.75 29.78
CA LEU A 7 -5.00 -54.85 28.78
C LEU A 7 -5.85 -54.29 27.62
N ILE A 8 -5.31 -53.94 26.45
CA ILE A 8 -4.69 -54.86 25.50
C ILE A 8 -3.75 -54.08 24.57
N ASP A 9 -2.61 -54.72 24.32
CA ASP A 9 -1.56 -54.40 23.38
C ASP A 9 -2.00 -54.21 21.93
N ASN A 10 -1.12 -53.48 21.26
CA ASN A 10 -0.90 -53.45 19.82
C ASN A 10 -1.18 -54.76 19.07
N ALA A 11 -1.56 -54.55 17.81
CA ALA A 11 -1.41 -55.43 16.65
C ALA A 11 -2.57 -56.39 16.34
N LYS A 12 -3.53 -55.90 15.56
CA LYS A 12 -3.96 -56.61 14.34
C LYS A 12 -4.05 -55.66 13.16
N ARG A 13 -3.27 -56.00 12.14
CA ARG A 13 -3.27 -55.43 10.79
C ARG A 13 -4.62 -55.59 10.11
N GLY A 14 -4.97 -54.58 9.32
CA GLY A 14 -5.70 -54.72 8.05
C GLY A 14 -7.20 -54.54 8.15
N ILE A 15 -7.72 -53.47 7.55
CA ILE A 15 -8.52 -53.51 6.31
C ILE A 15 -8.85 -52.07 5.91
N TRP A 16 -8.53 -51.78 4.64
CA TRP A 16 -9.07 -50.75 3.73
C TRP A 16 -10.07 -49.71 4.27
N GLY A 17 -9.71 -48.44 4.10
CA GLY A 17 -10.60 -47.29 4.14
C GLY A 17 -9.87 -46.09 3.52
N SER A 18 -10.14 -45.83 2.26
CA SER A 18 -9.58 -44.74 1.44
C SER A 18 -9.62 -43.39 2.15
N LYS A 19 -8.44 -42.81 2.40
CA LYS A 19 -8.34 -41.37 2.67
C LYS A 19 -8.64 -40.63 1.38
N GLU A 20 -9.71 -39.85 1.38
CA GLU A 20 -9.88 -38.75 0.45
C GLU A 20 -8.63 -37.85 0.54
N PRO A 21 -7.98 -37.53 -0.59
CA PRO A 21 -6.93 -36.53 -0.58
C PRO A 21 -7.61 -35.19 -0.35
N ASN A 22 -7.40 -34.63 0.85
CA ASN A 22 -7.57 -33.20 1.08
C ASN A 22 -6.72 -32.46 0.05
N THR A 23 -7.35 -32.00 -1.03
CA THR A 23 -6.82 -31.00 -1.93
C THR A 23 -6.83 -29.66 -1.19
N ALA A 24 -5.91 -29.52 -0.23
CA ALA A 24 -5.39 -28.21 0.09
C ALA A 24 -4.68 -27.74 -1.18
N THR A 25 -5.32 -26.84 -1.92
CA THR A 25 -4.66 -26.11 -3.00
C THR A 25 -3.57 -25.28 -2.32
N GLU A 26 -2.34 -25.80 -2.29
CA GLU A 26 -1.16 -24.98 -2.03
C GLU A 26 -1.24 -23.81 -3.01
N SER A 27 -1.54 -22.63 -2.50
CA SER A 27 -1.46 -21.39 -3.26
C SER A 27 0.00 -21.23 -3.63
N LYS A 28 0.35 -21.70 -4.84
CA LYS A 28 1.69 -21.59 -5.39
C LYS A 28 1.99 -20.10 -5.51
N THR A 29 2.91 -19.59 -4.69
CA THR A 29 3.41 -18.22 -4.80
C THR A 29 3.78 -17.97 -6.25
N LEU A 30 3.13 -16.97 -6.87
CA LEU A 30 3.39 -16.57 -8.25
C LEU A 30 4.88 -16.26 -8.41
N ALA A 31 5.52 -16.67 -9.51
CA ALA A 31 6.91 -16.30 -9.78
C ALA A 31 7.06 -14.77 -9.76
N VAL A 32 8.22 -14.26 -9.34
CA VAL A 32 8.48 -12.82 -9.20
C VAL A 32 8.13 -12.01 -10.48
N ASP A 33 8.40 -12.57 -11.66
CA ASP A 33 8.14 -11.95 -12.97
C ASP A 33 6.68 -12.09 -13.44
N SER A 34 5.86 -12.83 -12.69
CA SER A 34 4.46 -13.07 -13.06
C SER A 34 3.48 -12.15 -12.33
N LEU A 35 3.89 -11.49 -11.23
CA LEU A 35 3.03 -10.58 -10.48
C LEU A 35 2.82 -9.25 -11.22
N PHE A 36 3.92 -8.61 -11.64
CA PHE A 36 3.91 -7.36 -12.40
C PHE A 36 4.80 -7.50 -13.62
N THR A 37 4.46 -6.81 -14.70
CA THR A 37 5.28 -6.82 -15.92
C THR A 37 6.64 -6.18 -15.63
N LYS A 38 7.71 -6.93 -15.86
CA LYS A 38 9.07 -6.38 -15.84
C LYS A 38 9.28 -5.50 -17.07
N VAL A 39 10.01 -4.40 -16.89
CA VAL A 39 10.43 -3.56 -18.02
C VAL A 39 11.26 -4.36 -19.03
N ASP A 40 11.05 -4.10 -20.32
CA ASP A 40 11.77 -4.72 -21.42
C ASP A 40 12.44 -3.62 -22.27
N PRO A 41 13.78 -3.56 -22.38
CA PRO A 41 14.47 -2.54 -23.18
C PRO A 41 13.96 -2.43 -24.62
N ALA A 42 13.50 -3.53 -25.22
CA ALA A 42 12.96 -3.52 -26.58
C ALA A 42 11.62 -2.76 -26.70
N VAL A 43 10.86 -2.66 -25.60
CA VAL A 43 9.53 -2.03 -25.53
C VAL A 43 9.59 -0.68 -24.81
N ASP A 44 10.37 -0.62 -23.73
CA ASP A 44 10.44 0.46 -22.75
C ASP A 44 11.61 1.43 -22.98
N GLY A 45 12.48 1.11 -23.94
CA GLY A 45 13.68 1.84 -24.29
C GLY A 45 14.86 1.54 -23.36
N ASP A 46 16.08 1.89 -23.79
CA ASP A 46 17.33 1.60 -23.06
C ASP A 46 17.40 2.28 -21.69
N ASP A 47 16.64 3.34 -21.45
CA ASP A 47 16.54 4.04 -20.16
C ASP A 47 16.23 3.09 -18.99
N CYS A 48 15.46 2.03 -19.20
CA CYS A 48 15.08 1.11 -18.13
C CYS A 48 16.25 0.27 -17.58
N ASN A 49 17.37 0.20 -18.32
CA ASN A 49 18.61 -0.45 -17.90
C ASN A 49 19.56 0.49 -17.14
N HIS A 50 19.29 1.79 -17.14
CA HIS A 50 20.20 2.80 -16.61
C HIS A 50 19.65 3.38 -15.31
N ASP A 51 20.50 3.42 -14.29
CA ASP A 51 20.22 4.20 -13.09
C ASP A 51 20.29 5.69 -13.39
N CYS A 52 19.52 6.48 -12.65
CA CYS A 52 19.46 7.92 -12.82
C CYS A 52 20.84 8.59 -12.70
N ALA A 53 21.34 9.11 -13.83
CA ALA A 53 22.66 9.76 -13.91
C ALA A 53 22.69 11.13 -13.22
N SER A 54 21.52 11.79 -13.09
CA SER A 54 21.38 13.12 -12.46
C SER A 54 21.01 13.07 -10.97
N CYS A 55 20.91 11.88 -10.38
CA CYS A 55 20.50 11.69 -8.99
C CYS A 55 21.69 11.84 -8.04
N ASP A 56 21.86 13.06 -7.51
CA ASP A 56 22.94 13.41 -6.59
C ASP A 56 22.65 13.04 -5.13
N ILE A 57 21.39 12.77 -4.77
CA ILE A 57 21.03 12.35 -3.41
C ILE A 57 21.61 10.95 -3.17
N LYS A 58 22.41 10.80 -2.10
CA LYS A 58 22.97 9.52 -1.66
C LYS A 58 22.59 9.24 -0.22
N TYR A 59 22.48 7.96 0.12
CA TYR A 59 22.34 7.54 1.51
C TYR A 59 23.63 7.80 2.32
N PRO A 60 23.53 7.91 3.66
CA PRO A 60 24.71 8.02 4.51
C PRO A 60 25.69 6.86 4.29
N ARG A 61 26.99 7.11 4.44
CA ARG A 61 28.05 6.08 4.22
C ARG A 61 27.88 4.80 5.03
N LYS A 62 27.22 4.87 6.19
CA LYS A 62 26.95 3.72 7.08
C LYS A 62 25.57 3.09 6.85
N PHE A 63 24.85 3.49 5.81
CA PHE A 63 23.58 2.91 5.46
C PHE A 63 23.81 1.51 4.87
N SER A 64 23.52 0.50 5.68
CA SER A 64 23.68 -0.91 5.31
C SER A 64 22.35 -1.63 5.46
N ILE A 65 22.01 -2.44 4.48
CA ILE A 65 20.78 -3.23 4.44
C ILE A 65 21.12 -4.67 4.12
N ASP A 66 20.20 -5.57 4.41
CA ASP A 66 20.30 -6.93 3.91
C ASP A 66 20.06 -6.92 2.39
N GLU A 67 21.04 -7.41 1.61
CA GLU A 67 20.93 -7.58 0.14
C GLU A 67 20.91 -9.05 -0.30
N SER A 68 21.17 -9.99 0.62
CA SER A 68 21.31 -11.42 0.32
C SER A 68 20.00 -12.20 0.38
N ASP A 69 19.09 -11.83 1.27
CA ASP A 69 17.88 -12.62 1.48
C ASP A 69 16.92 -12.50 0.28
N GLU A 70 16.17 -13.56 0.03
CA GLU A 70 15.03 -13.56 -0.90
C GLU A 70 13.85 -12.79 -0.27
N ILE A 71 13.46 -11.68 -0.87
CA ILE A 71 12.51 -10.73 -0.26
C ILE A 71 11.08 -10.86 -0.77
N TYR A 72 10.91 -11.50 -1.92
CA TYR A 72 9.64 -11.66 -2.61
C TYR A 72 8.79 -12.75 -1.93
N GLY A 73 7.49 -12.51 -1.79
CA GLY A 73 6.55 -13.47 -1.18
C GLY A 73 6.75 -13.68 0.33
N ASN A 74 7.37 -12.71 1.01
CA ASN A 74 7.67 -12.76 2.44
C ASN A 74 7.10 -11.51 3.18
N ILE A 75 5.85 -11.18 2.91
CA ILE A 75 5.04 -10.14 3.55
C ILE A 75 3.72 -10.74 4.09
N LYS A 76 3.16 -10.09 5.11
CA LYS A 76 1.85 -10.49 5.65
C LYS A 76 0.76 -9.98 4.72
N ALA A 77 -0.08 -10.88 4.22
CA ALA A 77 -1.27 -10.52 3.44
C ALA A 77 -2.24 -9.61 4.21
N TRP A 78 -2.87 -8.68 3.50
CA TRP A 78 -3.96 -7.84 4.00
C TRP A 78 -5.05 -7.69 2.94
N SER A 79 -6.27 -7.41 3.37
CA SER A 79 -7.46 -7.20 2.54
C SER A 79 -7.75 -5.70 2.39
N THR A 80 -7.58 -4.93 3.47
CA THR A 80 -7.74 -3.47 3.50
C THR A 80 -6.55 -2.84 4.20
N HIS A 81 -6.15 -1.63 3.79
CA HIS A 81 -5.07 -0.87 4.39
C HIS A 81 -5.59 0.51 4.78
N VAL A 82 -5.58 0.82 6.07
CA VAL A 82 -6.03 2.10 6.61
C VAL A 82 -4.82 2.93 7.01
N LEU A 83 -4.74 4.13 6.45
CA LEU A 83 -3.76 5.15 6.83
C LEU A 83 -4.44 6.15 7.75
N VAL A 84 -3.92 6.32 8.97
CA VAL A 84 -4.41 7.32 9.92
C VAL A 84 -3.60 8.60 9.77
N ALA A 85 -4.27 9.74 9.56
CA ALA A 85 -3.62 11.04 9.56
C ALA A 85 -3.18 11.39 10.98
N THR A 86 -1.88 11.55 11.18
CA THR A 86 -1.30 11.89 12.49
C THR A 86 -0.43 13.14 12.47
N GLY A 87 -0.10 13.66 11.28
CA GLY A 87 0.88 14.75 11.09
C GLY A 87 2.32 14.42 11.51
N LYS A 88 2.58 13.23 12.06
CA LYS A 88 3.89 12.79 12.56
C LYS A 88 4.69 12.07 11.48
N THR A 89 6.01 12.04 11.66
CA THR A 89 6.95 11.34 10.77
C THR A 89 7.70 10.19 11.47
N ASP A 90 7.46 10.02 12.77
CA ASP A 90 7.93 8.89 13.57
C ASP A 90 6.91 8.65 14.70
N TRP A 91 6.87 7.42 15.20
CA TRP A 91 5.87 6.95 16.18
C TRP A 91 6.53 5.99 17.17
N VAL A 92 5.90 5.77 18.32
CA VAL A 92 6.31 4.69 19.24
C VAL A 92 6.35 3.36 18.50
N ARG A 93 7.20 2.44 18.99
CA ARG A 93 7.61 1.22 18.28
C ARG A 93 6.44 0.47 17.62
N ASP A 94 5.36 0.27 18.36
CA ASP A 94 4.12 -0.34 17.88
C ASP A 94 3.01 0.72 17.97
N VAL A 95 2.44 1.10 16.82
CA VAL A 95 1.52 2.25 16.76
C VAL A 95 0.23 2.09 17.56
N GLY A 96 -0.16 0.85 17.88
CA GLY A 96 -1.26 0.55 18.80
C GLY A 96 -1.02 1.02 20.24
N ASP A 97 0.24 1.27 20.62
CA ASP A 97 0.60 1.78 21.95
C ASP A 97 0.53 3.32 22.04
N GLU A 98 0.19 4.02 20.95
CA GLU A 98 -0.04 5.47 20.95
C GLU A 98 -1.34 5.80 21.71
N LYS A 99 -1.22 6.04 23.02
CA LYS A 99 -2.37 6.31 23.91
C LYS A 99 -3.27 7.43 23.40
N GLY A 100 -4.58 7.19 23.46
CA GLY A 100 -5.61 8.13 23.02
C GLY A 100 -5.76 8.21 21.50
N SER A 101 -4.93 7.52 20.72
CA SER A 101 -5.02 7.55 19.26
C SER A 101 -6.09 6.59 18.73
N ILE A 102 -6.46 6.82 17.47
CA ILE A 102 -7.27 5.87 16.70
C ILE A 102 -6.56 4.52 16.55
N MET A 103 -5.23 4.52 16.47
CA MET A 103 -4.47 3.28 16.34
C MET A 103 -4.63 2.38 17.57
N GLU A 104 -4.59 2.96 18.77
CA GLU A 104 -4.89 2.25 20.01
C GLU A 104 -6.33 1.72 20.04
N ALA A 105 -7.29 2.51 19.55
CA ALA A 105 -8.68 2.11 19.49
C ALA A 105 -8.93 0.92 18.53
N PHE A 106 -8.22 0.83 17.41
CA PHE A 106 -8.26 -0.35 16.51
C PHE A 106 -7.77 -1.65 17.18
N ASP A 107 -6.76 -1.55 18.05
CA ASP A 107 -6.26 -2.71 18.79
C ASP A 107 -7.25 -3.15 19.87
N LYS A 108 -7.82 -2.18 20.61
CA LYS A 108 -8.70 -2.42 21.76
C LYS A 108 -10.16 -2.74 21.41
N THR A 109 -10.64 -2.34 20.23
CA THR A 109 -12.05 -2.56 19.86
C THR A 109 -12.38 -4.05 19.75
N SER A 110 -13.58 -4.44 20.19
CA SER A 110 -14.14 -5.78 20.02
C SER A 110 -14.70 -6.01 18.61
N VAL A 111 -15.06 -4.94 17.89
CA VAL A 111 -15.53 -5.01 16.51
C VAL A 111 -14.32 -5.19 15.60
N LYS A 112 -14.22 -6.35 14.95
CA LYS A 112 -13.12 -6.63 14.02
C LYS A 112 -13.62 -6.59 12.57
N PRO A 113 -12.76 -6.21 11.60
CA PRO A 113 -13.13 -6.18 10.19
C PRO A 113 -13.60 -7.56 9.70
N SER A 114 -14.74 -7.60 9.02
CA SER A 114 -15.33 -8.82 8.46
C SER A 114 -14.91 -9.09 7.02
N ASN A 115 -14.36 -8.09 6.33
CA ASN A 115 -13.87 -8.22 4.95
C ASN A 115 -12.40 -8.67 4.84
N GLY A 116 -11.85 -9.21 5.93
CA GLY A 116 -10.52 -9.82 5.95
C GLY A 116 -9.50 -9.05 6.81
N LYS A 117 -8.21 -9.27 6.54
CA LYS A 117 -7.13 -8.76 7.39
C LYS A 117 -6.93 -7.26 7.14
N LEU A 118 -7.00 -6.47 8.21
CA LEU A 118 -6.69 -5.04 8.16
C LEU A 118 -5.20 -4.81 8.36
N LYS A 119 -4.58 -4.05 7.46
CA LYS A 119 -3.30 -3.39 7.68
C LYS A 119 -3.58 -1.97 8.19
N LEU A 120 -3.00 -1.60 9.32
CA LEU A 120 -3.12 -0.27 9.89
C LEU A 120 -1.76 0.42 9.86
N SER A 121 -1.70 1.65 9.36
CA SER A 121 -0.50 2.47 9.39
C SER A 121 -0.82 3.86 9.92
N ALA A 122 0.00 4.36 10.85
CA ALA A 122 0.02 5.78 11.13
C ALA A 122 0.76 6.51 10.00
N SER A 123 0.36 7.73 9.67
CA SER A 123 0.92 8.47 8.53
C SER A 123 1.15 9.95 8.82
N ASN A 124 2.01 10.57 8.02
CA ASN A 124 2.26 12.01 8.08
C ASN A 124 1.23 12.85 7.31
N ILE A 125 0.11 12.26 6.90
CA ILE A 125 -1.03 13.02 6.38
C ILE A 125 -1.40 14.06 7.45
N PRO A 126 -1.56 15.35 7.10
CA PRO A 126 -1.93 16.39 8.04
C PRO A 126 -3.26 16.06 8.74
N THR A 127 -3.32 16.33 10.04
CA THR A 127 -4.61 16.32 10.76
C THR A 127 -5.39 17.58 10.40
N PRO A 128 -6.74 17.57 10.46
CA PRO A 128 -7.55 18.75 10.14
C PRO A 128 -7.17 20.02 10.91
N THR A 129 -6.67 19.85 12.13
CA THR A 129 -6.25 20.96 13.02
C THR A 129 -4.73 21.20 13.01
N HIS A 130 -3.95 20.42 12.25
CA HIS A 130 -2.49 20.39 12.27
C HIS A 130 -1.87 20.15 13.67
N HIS A 131 -2.65 19.64 14.61
CA HIS A 131 -2.19 19.18 15.92
C HIS A 131 -1.92 17.67 15.93
N ASN A 132 -0.94 17.25 16.72
CA ASN A 132 -0.43 15.88 16.76
C ASN A 132 -0.71 15.15 18.10
N ASP A 133 -1.60 15.69 18.92
CA ASP A 133 -1.88 15.26 20.30
C ASP A 133 -3.12 14.35 20.46
N TYR A 134 -3.73 13.93 19.35
CA TYR A 134 -4.89 13.02 19.27
C TYR A 134 -6.15 13.48 20.05
N ALA A 135 -6.19 14.73 20.51
CA ALA A 135 -7.34 15.27 21.25
C ALA A 135 -8.53 15.56 20.32
N GLU A 136 -8.23 15.94 19.08
CA GLU A 136 -9.20 16.32 18.07
C GLU A 136 -9.49 15.17 17.09
N PRO A 137 -10.67 15.15 16.45
CA PRO A 137 -10.95 14.24 15.35
C PRO A 137 -9.91 14.36 14.23
N THR A 138 -9.64 13.26 13.55
CA THR A 138 -8.72 13.22 12.41
C THR A 138 -9.35 12.51 11.23
N THR A 139 -8.56 12.35 10.18
CA THR A 139 -8.96 11.74 8.92
C THR A 139 -8.25 10.40 8.75
N VAL A 140 -8.92 9.45 8.10
CA VAL A 140 -8.32 8.18 7.66
C VAL A 140 -8.49 8.00 6.16
N LEU A 141 -7.53 7.34 5.53
CA LEU A 141 -7.59 6.94 4.13
C LEU A 141 -7.65 5.42 4.02
N ILE A 142 -8.70 4.90 3.40
CA ILE A 142 -8.97 3.47 3.21
C ILE A 142 -8.52 3.04 1.82
N LEU A 143 -7.64 2.03 1.76
CA LEU A 143 -7.12 1.42 0.54
C LEU A 143 -7.53 -0.07 0.49
N PRO A 144 -7.80 -0.65 -0.70
CA PRO A 144 -7.68 -0.04 -2.03
C PRO A 144 -8.80 0.93 -2.41
N ALA A 145 -9.81 1.16 -1.57
CA ALA A 145 -10.96 2.00 -1.92
C ALA A 145 -10.62 3.44 -2.35
N PHE A 146 -9.45 3.97 -1.97
CA PHE A 146 -9.09 5.39 -2.16
C PHE A 146 -10.17 6.30 -1.56
N THR A 147 -10.73 5.90 -0.41
CA THR A 147 -11.78 6.65 0.28
C THR A 147 -11.22 7.33 1.51
N ILE A 148 -11.40 8.64 1.59
CA ILE A 148 -11.10 9.45 2.76
C ILE A 148 -12.33 9.45 3.66
N VAL A 149 -12.15 9.19 4.95
CA VAL A 149 -13.19 9.33 5.98
C VAL A 149 -12.72 10.34 7.02
N GLU A 150 -13.52 11.38 7.23
CA GLU A 150 -13.25 12.53 8.09
C GLU A 150 -14.01 12.41 9.43
N ASN A 151 -13.67 13.29 10.38
CA ASN A 151 -14.24 13.33 11.73
C ASN A 151 -14.07 12.03 12.53
N VAL A 152 -13.01 11.28 12.27
CA VAL A 152 -12.75 10.01 12.96
C VAL A 152 -12.20 10.30 14.35
N THR A 153 -12.79 9.66 15.35
CA THR A 153 -12.36 9.70 16.75
C THR A 153 -12.07 8.26 17.24
N PRO A 154 -11.34 8.08 18.35
CA PRO A 154 -11.16 6.76 18.95
C PRO A 154 -12.49 6.02 19.20
N SER A 155 -13.54 6.73 19.63
CA SER A 155 -14.87 6.16 19.89
C SER A 155 -15.63 5.76 18.63
N SER A 156 -15.35 6.37 17.47
CA SER A 156 -16.04 6.07 16.21
C SER A 156 -15.41 4.91 15.43
N VAL A 157 -14.33 4.29 15.93
CA VAL A 157 -13.64 3.18 15.26
C VAL A 157 -14.57 1.97 14.98
N PRO A 158 -15.48 1.54 15.88
CA PRO A 158 -16.45 0.50 15.56
C PRO A 158 -17.31 0.84 14.34
N ASP A 159 -17.82 2.07 14.26
CA ASP A 159 -18.66 2.54 13.15
C ASP A 159 -17.85 2.72 11.86
N LEU A 160 -16.60 3.17 11.96
CA LEU A 160 -15.67 3.20 10.84
C LEU A 160 -15.47 1.79 10.25
N ILE A 161 -15.35 0.78 11.12
CA ILE A 161 -15.19 -0.61 10.68
C ILE A 161 -16.46 -1.12 9.98
N THR A 162 -17.62 -0.96 10.61
CA THR A 162 -18.89 -1.52 10.11
C THR A 162 -19.39 -0.81 8.86
N SER A 163 -19.35 0.53 8.86
CA SER A 163 -20.00 1.35 7.83
C SER A 163 -19.10 1.68 6.64
N PHE A 164 -17.76 1.61 6.79
CA PHE A 164 -16.83 1.99 5.72
C PHE A 164 -15.86 0.86 5.38
N ILE A 165 -15.10 0.35 6.35
CA ILE A 165 -14.05 -0.65 6.06
C ILE A 165 -14.67 -1.94 5.54
N ASN A 166 -15.68 -2.50 6.19
CA ASN A 166 -16.30 -3.77 5.80
C ASN A 166 -16.99 -3.72 4.43
N LEU A 167 -17.44 -2.53 4.02
CA LEU A 167 -18.10 -2.30 2.73
C LEU A 167 -17.12 -1.92 1.61
N SER A 168 -15.87 -1.65 1.95
CA SER A 168 -14.83 -1.27 0.99
C SER A 168 -14.37 -2.47 0.15
N PRO A 169 -13.98 -2.24 -1.12
CA PRO A 169 -13.28 -3.25 -1.91
C PRO A 169 -11.99 -3.69 -1.20
N THR A 170 -11.63 -4.94 -1.43
CA THR A 170 -10.42 -5.57 -0.88
C THR A 170 -9.35 -5.72 -1.96
N THR A 171 -8.13 -6.08 -1.57
CA THR A 171 -7.02 -6.38 -2.49
C THR A 171 -7.32 -7.49 -3.50
N THR A 172 -8.34 -8.32 -3.25
CA THR A 172 -8.78 -9.41 -4.14
C THR A 172 -10.16 -9.18 -4.75
N SER A 173 -10.80 -8.04 -4.47
CA SER A 173 -12.07 -7.69 -5.11
C SER A 173 -11.84 -7.40 -6.60
N SER A 174 -12.75 -7.83 -7.46
CA SER A 174 -12.71 -7.46 -8.88
C SER A 174 -12.84 -5.93 -9.04
N LEU A 175 -12.33 -5.38 -10.14
CA LEU A 175 -12.53 -3.99 -10.58
C LEU A 175 -13.90 -3.81 -11.27
N ILE A 176 -14.91 -4.57 -10.85
CA ILE A 176 -16.26 -4.37 -11.37
C ILE A 176 -16.84 -3.16 -10.63
N PRO A 177 -17.49 -2.21 -11.33
CA PRO A 177 -18.09 -1.04 -10.70
C PRO A 177 -19.02 -1.47 -9.58
N SER A 178 -18.54 -1.34 -8.34
CA SER A 178 -19.38 -1.48 -7.17
C SER A 178 -20.06 -0.14 -7.01
N SER A 179 -21.38 -0.11 -7.25
CA SER A 179 -22.21 1.05 -6.93
C SER A 179 -22.22 1.24 -5.42
N VAL A 180 -21.15 1.83 -4.89
CA VAL A 180 -21.20 2.52 -3.60
C VAL A 180 -22.20 3.64 -3.83
N PRO A 181 -23.30 3.72 -3.05
CA PRO A 181 -24.25 4.80 -3.23
C PRO A 181 -23.50 6.12 -2.98
N THR A 182 -23.33 6.91 -4.03
CA THR A 182 -23.05 8.34 -3.91
C THR A 182 -24.17 8.90 -3.04
N SER A 183 -23.83 9.29 -1.81
CA SER A 183 -24.79 9.79 -0.84
C SER A 183 -25.67 10.87 -1.47
N LEU A 184 -26.98 10.75 -1.26
CA LEU A 184 -27.95 11.81 -1.56
C LEU A 184 -27.53 13.12 -0.89
N PRO A 185 -27.76 14.29 -1.50
CA PRO A 185 -27.57 15.55 -0.81
C PRO A 185 -28.72 15.76 0.18
N ASP A 186 -28.45 15.70 1.49
CA ASP A 186 -29.36 16.12 2.57
C ASP A 186 -28.61 16.16 3.91
N PRO A 187 -29.17 16.84 4.93
CA PRO A 187 -28.91 18.24 5.30
C PRO A 187 -27.47 18.46 5.82
N LEU A 188 -27.12 19.71 6.17
CA LEU A 188 -25.81 20.08 6.73
C LEU A 188 -25.33 19.05 7.79
N PRO A 189 -24.22 18.32 7.58
CA PRO A 189 -23.77 17.29 8.51
C PRO A 189 -23.52 17.93 9.88
N THR A 190 -24.05 17.32 10.93
CA THR A 190 -23.68 17.70 12.29
C THR A 190 -22.20 17.36 12.45
N ALA A 191 -21.40 18.23 13.08
CA ALA A 191 -19.93 18.12 13.14
C ALA A 191 -19.36 16.81 13.73
N SER A 192 -20.22 15.90 14.22
CA SER A 192 -19.86 14.64 14.87
C SER A 192 -20.07 13.40 14.00
N GLU A 193 -20.62 13.51 12.79
CA GLU A 193 -20.86 12.36 11.91
C GLU A 193 -19.63 12.06 11.04
N LEU A 194 -19.38 10.76 10.81
CA LEU A 194 -18.35 10.30 9.89
C LEU A 194 -18.76 10.65 8.45
N VAL A 195 -17.92 11.41 7.76
CA VAL A 195 -18.17 11.82 6.37
C VAL A 195 -17.11 11.21 5.47
N SER A 196 -17.52 10.62 4.34
CA SER A 196 -16.58 10.07 3.36
C SER A 196 -16.55 10.85 2.06
N ARG A 197 -15.37 10.92 1.45
CA ARG A 197 -15.16 11.47 0.11
C ARG A 197 -14.09 10.69 -0.65
N PRO A 198 -14.07 10.74 -1.99
CA PRO A 198 -13.00 10.14 -2.78
C PRO A 198 -11.65 10.83 -2.53
N CYS A 199 -10.57 10.05 -2.58
CA CYS A 199 -9.20 10.57 -2.59
C CYS A 199 -8.90 11.15 -3.98
N PRO A 200 -8.49 12.43 -4.07
CA PRO A 200 -8.31 13.10 -5.36
C PRO A 200 -7.13 12.54 -6.16
N HIS A 201 -6.19 11.84 -5.52
CA HIS A 201 -4.95 11.38 -6.14
C HIS A 201 -5.14 10.15 -7.02
N LYS A 202 -4.32 10.03 -8.06
CA LYS A 202 -4.31 8.88 -8.99
C LYS A 202 -3.36 7.77 -8.56
N ALA A 203 -2.31 8.12 -7.82
CA ALA A 203 -1.41 7.17 -7.18
C ALA A 203 -0.90 7.71 -5.85
N LEU A 204 -0.50 6.81 -4.97
CA LEU A 204 0.10 7.11 -3.67
C LEU A 204 1.40 6.34 -3.51
N ILE A 205 2.43 7.02 -3.00
CA ILE A 205 3.69 6.40 -2.60
C ILE A 205 3.76 6.44 -1.07
N LEU A 206 3.80 5.27 -0.45
CA LEU A 206 3.92 5.14 1.01
C LEU A 206 5.33 4.69 1.37
N LEU A 207 6.05 5.50 2.15
CA LEU A 207 7.42 5.25 2.56
C LEU A 207 7.48 4.94 4.05
N CYS A 208 8.04 3.79 4.43
CA CYS A 208 8.28 3.49 5.84
C CYS A 208 9.34 4.45 6.40
N SER A 209 8.95 5.28 7.37
CA SER A 209 9.79 6.33 7.96
C SER A 209 10.12 6.12 9.44
N GLN A 210 9.57 5.07 10.06
CA GLN A 210 9.60 4.90 11.51
C GLN A 210 11.01 4.65 12.05
N ARG A 211 11.69 5.73 12.44
CA ARG A 211 13.04 5.78 12.97
C ARG A 211 13.15 5.05 14.30
N THR A 212 12.13 5.18 15.16
CA THR A 212 12.06 4.51 16.46
C THR A 212 12.08 2.99 16.31
N ARG A 213 11.57 2.45 15.19
CA ARG A 213 11.64 1.01 14.88
C ARG A 213 12.98 0.62 14.28
N ASP A 214 13.44 1.39 13.30
CA ASP A 214 14.72 1.20 12.61
C ASP A 214 15.23 2.54 12.05
N ALA A 215 16.43 2.94 12.48
CA ALA A 215 17.02 4.22 12.10
C ALA A 215 17.20 4.38 10.58
N ARG A 216 17.40 3.28 9.85
CA ARG A 216 17.57 3.30 8.39
C ARG A 216 16.29 3.72 7.69
N CYS A 217 15.12 3.26 8.13
CA CYS A 217 13.83 3.70 7.59
C CYS A 217 13.66 5.23 7.73
N GLY A 218 13.97 5.76 8.91
CA GLY A 218 13.93 7.21 9.17
C GLY A 218 14.97 8.03 8.40
N GLN A 219 16.07 7.41 7.96
CA GLN A 219 17.07 8.04 7.09
C GLN A 219 16.67 7.98 5.61
N SER A 220 16.16 6.84 5.15
CA SER A 220 15.86 6.62 3.74
C SER A 220 14.62 7.39 3.28
N ALA A 221 13.54 7.41 4.06
CA ALA A 221 12.26 7.95 3.60
C ALA A 221 12.32 9.44 3.19
N PRO A 222 12.95 10.36 3.95
CA PRO A 222 13.08 11.75 3.53
C PRO A 222 13.92 11.95 2.27
N LEU A 223 14.97 11.15 2.09
CA LEU A 223 15.85 11.22 0.93
C LEU A 223 15.15 10.70 -0.34
N LEU A 224 14.42 9.60 -0.22
CA LEU A 224 13.59 9.05 -1.30
C LEU A 224 12.46 10.01 -1.67
N ARG A 225 11.75 10.59 -0.70
CA ARG A 225 10.71 11.59 -0.97
C ARG A 225 11.25 12.75 -1.78
N LYS A 226 12.41 13.31 -1.39
CA LYS A 226 13.03 14.44 -2.09
C LYS A 226 13.38 14.09 -3.53
N GLU A 227 13.90 12.89 -3.79
CA GLU A 227 14.26 12.46 -5.14
C GLU A 227 13.02 12.16 -6.01
N LEU A 228 12.02 11.46 -5.46
CA LEU A 228 10.73 11.23 -6.13
C LEU A 228 10.04 12.55 -6.49
N GLU A 229 10.02 13.50 -5.56
CA GLU A 229 9.49 14.84 -5.79
C GLU A 229 10.20 15.54 -6.95
N ARG A 230 11.54 15.46 -7.02
CA ARG A 230 12.32 16.02 -8.12
C ARG A 230 11.90 15.47 -9.49
N HIS A 231 11.56 14.18 -9.57
CA HIS A 231 11.11 13.55 -10.82
C HIS A 231 9.63 13.79 -11.13
N LEU A 232 8.77 13.95 -10.10
CA LEU A 232 7.34 14.18 -10.28
C LEU A 232 6.99 15.64 -10.58
N ARG A 233 7.79 16.61 -10.10
CA ARG A 233 7.56 18.05 -10.31
C ARG A 233 7.58 18.46 -11.80
N PRO A 234 8.58 18.08 -12.62
CA PRO A 234 8.60 18.41 -14.05
C PRO A 234 7.40 17.85 -14.82
N LEU A 235 6.82 16.76 -14.33
CA LEU A 235 5.63 16.13 -14.91
C LEU A 235 4.32 16.78 -14.43
N GLY A 236 4.38 17.75 -13.51
CA GLY A 236 3.19 18.36 -12.88
C GLY A 236 2.40 17.40 -11.98
N LEU A 237 2.99 16.26 -11.62
CA LEU A 237 2.31 15.17 -10.91
C LEU A 237 2.49 15.20 -9.40
N PHE A 238 3.49 15.89 -8.89
CA PHE A 238 3.70 15.98 -7.45
C PHE A 238 2.50 16.65 -6.76
N ARG A 239 2.02 16.03 -5.68
CA ARG A 239 1.07 16.61 -4.72
C ARG A 239 1.77 16.66 -3.37
N ASP A 240 1.88 17.86 -2.82
CA ASP A 240 2.38 18.02 -1.45
C ASP A 240 1.31 17.57 -0.43
N LEU A 241 1.55 17.80 0.86
CA LEU A 241 0.69 17.24 1.91
C LEU A 241 -0.67 17.95 2.03
N ASP A 242 -0.77 19.20 1.57
CA ASP A 242 -1.98 20.03 1.65
C ASP A 242 -2.61 20.26 0.26
N ASP A 243 -2.03 19.66 -0.78
CA ASP A 243 -2.47 19.80 -2.17
C ASP A 243 -3.57 18.80 -2.52
N GLU A 244 -4.83 19.23 -2.45
CA GLU A 244 -5.99 18.42 -2.81
C GLU A 244 -6.37 18.45 -4.30
N ARG A 245 -5.51 19.00 -5.18
CA ARG A 245 -5.82 19.06 -6.61
C ARG A 245 -6.03 17.64 -7.17
N PRO A 246 -7.07 17.43 -8.00
CA PRO A 246 -7.32 16.15 -8.64
C PRO A 246 -6.11 15.60 -9.41
N GLY A 247 -6.00 14.28 -9.43
CA GLY A 247 -4.90 13.55 -10.06
C GLY A 247 -3.59 13.66 -9.28
N GLY A 248 -2.48 13.46 -10.00
CA GLY A 248 -1.15 13.48 -9.42
C GLY A 248 -0.86 12.33 -8.44
N VAL A 249 0.21 12.52 -7.68
CA VAL A 249 0.85 11.52 -6.83
C VAL A 249 1.12 12.11 -5.46
N GLY A 250 0.47 11.56 -4.43
CA GLY A 250 0.77 11.88 -3.04
C GLY A 250 1.92 11.01 -2.51
N ILE A 251 2.85 11.60 -1.75
CA ILE A 251 3.94 10.87 -1.08
C ILE A 251 3.78 10.99 0.43
N TYR A 252 3.46 9.86 1.08
CA TYR A 252 3.24 9.82 2.51
C TYR A 252 4.28 8.94 3.21
N PHE A 253 4.69 9.41 4.38
CA PHE A 253 5.41 8.61 5.34
C PHE A 253 4.43 7.78 6.15
N ILE A 254 4.77 6.51 6.36
CA ILE A 254 3.98 5.59 7.16
C ILE A 254 4.81 4.91 8.24
N SER A 255 4.12 4.39 9.25
CA SER A 255 4.70 3.56 10.30
C SER A 255 5.24 2.24 9.77
N HIS A 256 5.85 1.44 10.64
CA HIS A 256 6.52 0.21 10.28
C HIS A 256 5.58 -0.79 9.60
N VAL A 257 5.97 -1.24 8.40
CA VAL A 257 5.21 -2.20 7.61
C VAL A 257 5.73 -3.64 7.69
N GLY A 258 6.84 -3.89 8.40
CA GLY A 258 7.58 -5.15 8.35
C GLY A 258 8.76 -5.12 7.37
N GLY A 259 9.77 -5.96 7.57
CA GLY A 259 10.94 -6.04 6.69
C GLY A 259 11.93 -4.87 6.85
N HIS A 260 12.11 -4.35 8.08
CA HIS A 260 13.04 -3.25 8.34
C HIS A 260 14.51 -3.62 8.07
N LYS A 261 14.86 -4.92 8.10
CA LYS A 261 16.19 -5.41 7.67
C LYS A 261 16.56 -5.01 6.23
N TYR A 262 15.57 -4.89 5.35
CA TYR A 262 15.74 -4.40 3.97
C TYR A 262 15.71 -2.87 3.87
N SER A 263 15.02 -2.20 4.80
CA SER A 263 14.80 -0.75 4.82
C SER A 263 14.26 -0.19 3.50
N ALA A 264 14.12 1.13 3.39
CA ALA A 264 13.63 1.80 2.18
C ALA A 264 12.35 1.13 1.60
N ASN A 265 11.44 0.72 2.49
CA ASN A 265 10.18 0.09 2.09
C ASN A 265 9.28 1.15 1.45
N MET A 266 8.79 0.85 0.26
CA MET A 266 7.95 1.72 -0.56
C MET A 266 6.75 0.92 -1.06
N MET A 267 5.53 1.39 -0.81
CA MET A 267 4.31 0.81 -1.37
C MET A 267 3.72 1.81 -2.36
N VAL A 268 3.52 1.39 -3.61
CA VAL A 268 2.93 2.23 -4.65
C VAL A 268 1.52 1.75 -4.94
N TYR A 269 0.52 2.49 -4.48
CA TYR A 269 -0.88 2.26 -4.84
C TYR A 269 -1.22 3.06 -6.09
N ARG A 270 -1.82 2.43 -7.10
CA ARG A 270 -2.21 3.06 -8.36
C ARG A 270 -3.66 2.75 -8.65
N LYS A 271 -4.44 3.75 -9.09
CA LYS A 271 -5.71 3.51 -9.79
C LYS A 271 -5.44 2.82 -11.13
N GLU A 272 -6.46 2.26 -11.77
CA GLU A 272 -6.32 1.63 -13.08
C GLU A 272 -5.87 2.65 -14.13
N ASN A 273 -4.89 2.27 -14.95
CA ASN A 273 -4.31 3.05 -16.05
C ASN A 273 -4.37 4.57 -15.84
N PRO A 274 -3.76 5.09 -14.75
CA PRO A 274 -4.12 6.38 -14.18
C PRO A 274 -3.88 7.54 -15.14
N TRP A 275 -2.94 7.39 -16.07
CA TRP A 275 -2.61 8.41 -17.07
C TRP A 275 -2.81 7.94 -18.52
N GLY A 276 -3.37 6.75 -18.76
CA GLY A 276 -3.50 6.20 -20.11
C GLY A 276 -2.15 5.75 -20.71
N LEU A 277 -1.19 5.37 -19.86
CA LEU A 277 0.20 5.12 -20.26
C LEU A 277 0.65 3.66 -20.05
N ASP A 278 -0.19 2.82 -19.45
CA ASP A 278 0.17 1.44 -19.10
C ASP A 278 0.55 0.62 -20.36
N ASP A 279 -0.09 0.87 -21.50
CA ASP A 279 0.16 0.19 -22.78
C ASP A 279 1.13 0.93 -23.73
N VAL A 280 1.72 2.04 -23.29
CA VAL A 280 2.62 2.84 -24.16
C VAL A 280 3.99 2.19 -24.30
N GLU A 281 4.37 1.88 -25.54
CA GLU A 281 5.73 1.44 -25.90
C GLU A 281 6.67 2.65 -26.01
N ARG A 282 7.50 2.87 -24.99
CA ARG A 282 8.40 4.02 -24.92
C ARG A 282 9.53 3.97 -25.95
N ALA A 283 9.94 2.77 -26.39
CA ALA A 283 10.99 2.61 -27.40
C ALA A 283 10.59 3.18 -28.77
N THR A 284 9.29 3.21 -29.07
CA THR A 284 8.73 3.69 -30.35
C THR A 284 7.99 5.02 -30.23
N ALA A 285 7.75 5.49 -29.00
CA ALA A 285 7.17 6.81 -28.73
C ALA A 285 8.16 7.92 -29.16
N ASN A 286 7.95 8.48 -30.35
CA ASN A 286 8.73 9.60 -30.85
C ASN A 286 8.39 10.90 -30.10
N GLY A 287 9.39 11.59 -29.56
CA GLY A 287 9.26 12.92 -28.94
C GLY A 287 9.44 12.93 -27.41
N ASP A 288 9.37 14.13 -26.81
CA ASP A 288 9.43 14.28 -25.35
C ASP A 288 8.27 13.54 -24.69
N PHE A 289 8.57 12.67 -23.73
CA PHE A 289 7.55 11.93 -22.99
C PHE A 289 6.62 12.88 -22.22
N HIS A 290 5.37 12.98 -22.67
CA HIS A 290 4.36 13.83 -22.06
C HIS A 290 3.32 12.99 -21.32
N VAL A 291 3.04 13.35 -20.07
CA VAL A 291 1.93 12.75 -19.32
C VAL A 291 0.64 13.43 -19.77
N PRO A 292 -0.35 12.69 -20.31
CA PRO A 292 -1.59 13.28 -20.77
C PRO A 292 -2.28 14.06 -19.64
N ALA A 293 -2.75 15.27 -19.94
CA ALA A 293 -3.64 15.98 -19.05
C ALA A 293 -4.89 15.13 -18.82
N THR A 294 -5.34 15.04 -17.57
CA THR A 294 -6.61 14.37 -17.28
C THR A 294 -7.73 15.22 -17.90
N PRO A 295 -8.55 14.69 -18.82
CA PRO A 295 -9.63 15.47 -19.42
C PRO A 295 -10.58 15.98 -18.34
N ALA A 296 -10.90 17.27 -18.36
CA ALA A 296 -11.89 17.85 -17.46
C ALA A 296 -13.25 17.18 -17.75
N GLY A 297 -13.78 16.44 -16.77
CA GLY A 297 -15.07 15.75 -16.89
C GLY A 297 -15.02 14.31 -17.41
N ALA A 298 -13.86 13.65 -17.48
CA ALA A 298 -13.83 12.20 -17.67
C ALA A 298 -14.59 11.50 -16.53
N GLU A 299 -15.56 10.65 -16.85
CA GLU A 299 -16.27 9.85 -15.85
C GLU A 299 -15.26 8.99 -15.08
N ILE A 300 -15.27 9.11 -13.75
CA ILE A 300 -14.51 8.21 -12.87
C ILE A 300 -15.27 6.89 -12.84
N ILE A 301 -14.92 5.98 -13.75
CA ILE A 301 -15.57 4.66 -13.88
C ILE A 301 -15.31 3.80 -12.64
N GLU A 302 -14.12 3.91 -12.04
CA GLU A 302 -13.78 3.29 -10.77
C GLU A 302 -12.69 4.09 -10.05
N ASP A 303 -12.96 4.49 -8.80
CA ASP A 303 -12.06 5.37 -8.05
C ASP A 303 -11.09 4.63 -7.12
N SER A 304 -10.93 3.31 -7.30
CA SER A 304 -10.17 2.45 -6.38
C SER A 304 -8.80 2.03 -6.95
N ALA A 305 -7.91 1.55 -6.09
CA ALA A 305 -6.59 1.07 -6.48
C ALA A 305 -6.70 -0.23 -7.28
N ALA A 306 -6.20 -0.22 -8.51
CA ALA A 306 -5.99 -1.42 -9.31
C ALA A 306 -4.77 -2.22 -8.82
N GLN A 307 -3.70 -1.52 -8.45
CA GLN A 307 -2.43 -2.15 -8.08
C GLN A 307 -1.91 -1.63 -6.74
N CYS A 308 -1.18 -2.49 -6.03
CA CYS A 308 -0.23 -2.10 -5.00
C CYS A 308 1.09 -2.83 -5.22
N ILE A 309 2.15 -2.09 -5.54
CA ILE A 309 3.49 -2.62 -5.78
C ILE A 309 4.34 -2.33 -4.54
N TRP A 310 4.71 -3.37 -3.77
CA TRP A 310 5.54 -3.21 -2.57
C TRP A 310 7.01 -3.49 -2.88
N LEU A 311 7.83 -2.43 -2.86
CA LEU A 311 9.28 -2.46 -3.02
C LEU A 311 10.02 -2.32 -1.67
N ALA A 312 11.25 -2.82 -1.62
CA ALA A 312 12.24 -2.47 -0.61
C ALA A 312 13.62 -2.39 -1.25
N ARG A 313 14.65 -2.06 -0.46
CA ARG A 313 16.02 -1.83 -0.97
C ARG A 313 16.04 -0.78 -2.08
N VAL A 314 15.15 0.21 -1.99
CA VAL A 314 15.10 1.33 -2.92
C VAL A 314 16.20 2.31 -2.57
N PHE A 315 16.92 2.79 -3.58
CA PHE A 315 17.92 3.84 -3.48
C PHE A 315 17.48 5.07 -4.29
N PRO A 316 18.03 6.26 -4.00
CA PRO A 316 17.64 7.48 -4.73
C PRO A 316 17.83 7.38 -6.25
N ASN A 317 18.86 6.68 -6.72
CA ASN A 317 19.09 6.45 -8.16
C ASN A 317 18.01 5.60 -8.85
N ASP A 318 17.21 4.85 -8.09
CA ASP A 318 16.07 4.09 -8.62
C ASP A 318 14.84 4.98 -8.86
N CYS A 319 14.76 6.15 -8.22
CA CYS A 319 13.54 6.97 -8.19
C CYS A 319 13.09 7.42 -9.58
N GLU A 320 14.01 7.71 -10.49
CA GLU A 320 13.66 8.07 -11.88
C GLU A 320 12.87 6.95 -12.56
N ASN A 321 13.40 5.72 -12.50
CA ASN A 321 12.78 4.56 -13.14
C ASN A 321 11.51 4.12 -12.40
N ILE A 322 11.46 4.29 -11.08
CA ILE A 322 10.22 4.09 -10.30
C ILE A 322 9.14 5.07 -10.78
N VAL A 323 9.46 6.34 -11.05
CA VAL A 323 8.50 7.29 -11.62
C VAL A 323 8.11 6.87 -13.03
N LYS A 324 9.08 6.66 -13.93
CA LYS A 324 8.81 6.35 -15.35
C LYS A 324 8.01 5.06 -15.53
N TYR A 325 8.37 3.98 -14.86
CA TYR A 325 7.86 2.65 -15.18
C TYR A 325 6.89 2.13 -14.12
N THR A 326 7.20 2.29 -12.84
CA THR A 326 6.35 1.77 -11.76
C THR A 326 5.13 2.64 -11.52
N ILE A 327 5.31 3.93 -11.35
CA ILE A 327 4.20 4.85 -11.08
C ILE A 327 3.40 5.07 -12.35
N LEU A 328 4.04 5.42 -13.47
CA LEU A 328 3.28 5.79 -14.67
C LEU A 328 2.73 4.61 -15.47
N GLN A 329 3.35 3.42 -15.41
CA GLN A 329 2.96 2.27 -16.26
C GLN A 329 2.69 0.96 -15.51
N GLY A 330 2.86 0.93 -14.18
CA GLY A 330 2.58 -0.28 -13.39
C GLY A 330 3.59 -1.41 -13.56
N LYS A 331 4.76 -1.10 -14.13
CA LYS A 331 5.83 -2.06 -14.40
C LYS A 331 6.88 -2.07 -13.29
N VAL A 332 7.67 -3.12 -13.21
CA VAL A 332 8.78 -3.27 -12.25
C VAL A 332 10.13 -3.29 -12.95
N VAL A 333 11.12 -2.61 -12.36
CA VAL A 333 12.44 -2.41 -12.98
C VAL A 333 13.42 -3.50 -12.55
N LYS A 334 13.57 -3.68 -11.23
CA LYS A 334 14.50 -4.64 -10.60
C LYS A 334 13.75 -5.62 -9.70
N PRO A 335 12.74 -6.37 -10.21
CA PRO A 335 11.85 -7.16 -9.37
C PRO A 335 12.58 -8.18 -8.48
N GLU A 336 13.63 -8.80 -8.98
CA GLU A 336 14.41 -9.82 -8.25
C GLU A 336 15.14 -9.23 -7.03
N ARG A 337 15.48 -7.94 -7.08
CA ARG A 337 16.17 -7.23 -6.00
C ARG A 337 15.22 -6.50 -5.06
N GLN A 338 14.14 -5.93 -5.59
CA GLN A 338 13.35 -4.91 -4.90
C GLN A 338 11.90 -5.33 -4.62
N LEU A 339 11.30 -6.20 -5.43
CA LEU A 339 9.89 -6.55 -5.29
C LEU A 339 9.68 -7.47 -4.09
N ARG A 340 8.84 -7.05 -3.16
CA ARG A 340 8.43 -7.85 -1.99
C ARG A 340 7.14 -8.61 -2.21
N GLY A 341 6.25 -8.07 -3.03
CA GLY A 341 4.91 -8.61 -3.26
C GLY A 341 3.93 -7.47 -3.55
N GLY A 342 2.64 -7.77 -3.45
CA GLY A 342 1.57 -6.84 -3.81
C GLY A 342 0.39 -7.51 -4.47
N PHE A 343 -0.43 -6.71 -5.13
CA PHE A 343 -1.59 -7.19 -5.89
C PHE A 343 -1.77 -6.40 -7.19
N ASP A 344 -2.37 -7.06 -8.18
CA ASP A 344 -2.94 -6.47 -9.39
C ASP A 344 -4.36 -7.01 -9.57
N ARG A 345 -5.35 -6.16 -9.27
CA ARG A 345 -6.78 -6.48 -9.35
C ARG A 345 -7.29 -6.55 -10.79
N THR A 346 -6.64 -5.89 -11.75
CA THR A 346 -7.01 -5.97 -13.19
C THR A 346 -6.79 -7.38 -13.71
N ARG A 347 -5.72 -8.01 -13.22
CA ARG A 347 -5.30 -9.37 -13.60
C ARG A 347 -5.72 -10.45 -12.61
N GLY A 348 -6.30 -10.06 -11.46
CA GLY A 348 -6.68 -10.98 -10.39
C GLY A 348 -5.50 -11.71 -9.74
N VAL A 349 -4.29 -11.13 -9.77
CA VAL A 349 -3.06 -11.74 -9.24
C VAL A 349 -2.58 -11.05 -7.98
N PHE A 350 -1.96 -11.80 -7.07
CA PHE A 350 -1.38 -11.27 -5.84
C PHE A 350 -0.24 -12.18 -5.36
N SER A 351 0.68 -11.60 -4.61
CA SER A 351 1.73 -12.32 -3.90
C SER A 351 2.01 -11.63 -2.59
N TRP A 352 2.05 -12.42 -1.52
CA TRP A 352 2.30 -11.96 -0.16
C TRP A 352 3.50 -12.70 0.38
#